data_AF-A0A1B9ITQ1-F1
#
_entry.id   AF-A0A1B9ITQ1-F1
#
_cell.length_a   1.000
_cell.length_b   1.000
_cell.length_c   1.000
_cell.angle_alpha   90.00
_cell.angle_beta   90.00
_cell.angle_gamma   90.00
#
_symmetry.space_group_name_H-M   'P 1'
#
loop_
_entity.id
_entity.type
_entity.pdbx_description
1 polymer ?
#
loop_
_entity_poly.entity_id
_entity_poly.type
_entity_poly.pdbx_seq_one_letter_code
_entity_poly.pdbx_strand_id
1 'polypeptide(L)'
;MSYVFKRFPAWWNKYCYVLSIGLTVGAAISGVIQFFCITYPGGIMPSWWAKTVYVSGCDALGCPLNEMPEVGYFGPGPGEYL
;
A
#
# COMPACT_ATOMS: atom_id res chain seq x y z
N MET A 1 -17.31 2.85 -12.09
CA MET A 1 -17.60 2.04 -10.87
C MET A 1 -18.92 2.47 -10.19
N SER A 2 -20.07 2.46 -10.89
CA SER A 2 -21.32 3.01 -10.29
C SER A 2 -22.58 2.19 -10.57
N TYR A 3 -22.59 1.42 -11.66
CA TYR A 3 -23.78 0.69 -12.08
C TYR A 3 -24.23 -0.38 -11.06
N VAL A 4 -23.30 -1.23 -10.61
CA VAL A 4 -23.59 -2.30 -9.64
C VAL A 4 -23.89 -1.74 -8.25
N PHE A 5 -23.12 -0.74 -7.82
CA PHE A 5 -23.32 -0.08 -6.52
C PHE A 5 -24.70 0.57 -6.39
N LYS A 6 -25.17 1.25 -7.45
CA LYS A 6 -26.47 1.94 -7.46
C LYS A 6 -27.66 1.00 -7.62
N ARG A 7 -27.52 -0.07 -8.42
CA ARG A 7 -28.64 -0.97 -8.77
C ARG A 7 -28.83 -2.11 -7.77
N PHE A 8 -27.76 -2.57 -7.12
CA PHE A 8 -27.78 -3.72 -6.22
C PHE A 8 -26.94 -3.49 -4.94
N PRO A 9 -27.31 -2.50 -4.09
CA PRO A 9 -26.51 -2.13 -2.93
C PRO A 9 -26.39 -3.25 -1.89
N ALA A 10 -27.46 -4.03 -1.65
CA ALA A 10 -27.44 -5.14 -0.70
C ALA A 10 -26.50 -6.27 -1.14
N TRP A 11 -26.51 -6.60 -2.45
CA TRP A 11 -25.60 -7.59 -3.02
C TRP A 11 -24.15 -7.09 -2.92
N TRP A 12 -23.89 -5.86 -3.36
CA TRP A 12 -22.56 -5.26 -3.31
C TRP A 12 -21.96 -5.26 -1.90
N ASN A 13 -22.71 -4.77 -0.91
CA ASN A 13 -22.25 -4.69 0.48
C ASN A 13 -21.88 -6.06 1.05
N LYS A 14 -22.66 -7.10 0.74
CA LYS A 14 -22.36 -8.48 1.19
C LYS A 14 -20.97 -8.93 0.70
N TYR A 15 -20.68 -8.76 -0.60
CA TYR A 15 -19.42 -9.24 -1.16
C TYR A 15 -18.23 -8.37 -0.79
N CYS A 16 -18.39 -7.05 -0.71
CA CYS A 16 -17.33 -6.17 -0.24
C CYS A 16 -16.94 -6.46 1.22
N TYR A 17 -17.93 -6.76 2.08
CA TYR A 17 -17.67 -7.16 3.47
C TYR A 17 -16.90 -8.48 3.55
N VAL A 18 -17.35 -9.52 2.82
CA VAL A 18 -16.67 -10.82 2.80
C VAL A 18 -15.26 -10.71 2.22
N LEU A 19 -15.06 -9.93 1.15
CA LEU A 19 -13.74 -9.69 0.56
C LEU A 19 -12.79 -9.01 1.55
N SER A 20 -13.26 -7.98 2.24
CA SER A 20 -12.46 -7.21 3.21
C SER A 20 -11.97 -8.10 4.37
N ILE A 21 -12.89 -8.87 4.95
CA ILE A 21 -12.54 -9.82 6.02
C ILE A 21 -11.65 -10.94 5.50
N GLY A 22 -11.97 -11.49 4.32
CA GLY A 22 -11.17 -12.54 3.69
C GLY A 22 -9.73 -12.10 3.43
N LEU A 23 -9.51 -10.86 2.97
CA LEU A 23 -8.18 -10.31 2.76
C LEU A 23 -7.40 -10.14 4.07
N THR A 24 -8.07 -9.66 5.12
CA THR A 24 -7.45 -9.45 6.44
C THR A 24 -7.07 -10.79 7.10
N VAL A 25 -7.99 -11.75 7.11
CA VAL A 25 -7.75 -13.08 7.69
C VAL A 25 -6.73 -13.85 6.85
N GLY A 26 -6.81 -13.77 5.53
CA GLY A 26 -5.83 -14.39 4.62
C GLY A 26 -4.41 -13.89 4.87
N ALA A 27 -4.23 -12.58 5.07
CA ALA A 27 -2.93 -12.00 5.42
C ALA A 27 -2.41 -12.53 6.78
N ALA A 28 -3.28 -12.60 7.80
CA ALA A 28 -2.90 -13.13 9.11
C ALA A 28 -2.47 -14.60 9.03
N ILE A 29 -3.24 -15.44 8.32
CA ILE A 29 -2.91 -16.86 8.11
C ILE A 29 -1.59 -17.00 7.33
N SER A 30 -1.37 -16.17 6.30
CA SER A 30 -0.12 -16.17 5.54
C SER A 30 1.09 -15.91 6.44
N GLY A 31 0.99 -14.95 7.36
CA GLY A 31 2.05 -14.66 8.34
C GLY A 31 2.38 -15.86 9.25
N VAL A 32 1.35 -16.57 9.74
CA VAL A 32 1.54 -17.78 10.56
C VAL A 32 2.29 -18.86 9.77
N ILE A 33 1.89 -19.09 8.51
CA ILE A 33 2.54 -20.07 7.64
C ILE A 33 4.01 -19.68 7.40
N GLN A 34 4.28 -18.43 7.05
CA GLN A 34 5.65 -17.94 6.81
C GLN A 34 6.54 -18.08 8.06
N PHE A 35 5.99 -17.80 9.25
CA PHE A 35 6.71 -17.96 10.50
C PHE A 35 7.15 -19.42 10.71
N PHE A 36 6.24 -20.39 10.59
CA PHE A 36 6.58 -21.80 10.82
C PHE A 36 7.40 -22.42 9.70
N CYS A 37 7.16 -22.05 8.44
CA CYS A 37 7.85 -22.65 7.29
C CYS A 37 9.22 -22.04 7.00
N ILE A 38 9.46 -20.77 7.36
CA ILE A 38 10.68 -20.04 7.00
C ILE A 38 11.42 -19.58 8.25
N THR A 39 10.79 -18.75 9.09
CA THR A 39 11.48 -18.09 10.21
C THR A 39 11.90 -19.07 11.30
N TYR A 40 11.01 -19.97 11.73
CA TYR A 40 11.25 -20.94 12.80
C TYR A 40 12.42 -21.91 12.50
N PRO A 41 12.54 -22.50 11.29
CA PRO A 41 13.70 -23.32 10.94
C PRO A 41 14.99 -22.50 10.67
N GLY A 42 14.98 -21.18 10.84
CA GLY A 42 16.14 -20.31 10.57
C GLY A 42 16.37 -20.02 9.08
N GLY A 43 15.35 -20.24 8.25
CA GLY A 43 15.40 -19.97 6.81
C GLY A 43 15.39 -18.48 6.50
N ILE A 44 16.12 -18.10 5.45
CA ILE A 44 16.07 -16.75 4.88
C ILE A 44 15.12 -16.77 3.69
N MET A 45 14.19 -15.81 3.64
CA MET A 45 13.25 -15.72 2.55
C MET A 45 13.99 -15.46 1.21
N PRO A 46 13.68 -16.22 0.14
CA PRO A 46 14.39 -16.13 -1.13
C PRO A 46 14.28 -14.72 -1.74
N SER A 47 15.21 -14.36 -2.63
CA SER A 47 15.07 -13.12 -3.41
C SER A 47 13.98 -13.31 -4.45
N TRP A 48 12.79 -12.80 -4.14
CA TRP A 48 11.65 -12.74 -5.05
C TRP A 48 11.14 -11.30 -5.14
N TRP A 49 10.29 -11.05 -6.14
CA TRP A 49 9.87 -9.70 -6.52
C TRP A 49 9.40 -8.83 -5.34
N ALA A 50 8.58 -9.34 -4.41
CA ALA A 50 8.10 -8.50 -3.30
C ALA A 50 9.18 -8.14 -2.26
N LYS A 51 10.25 -8.93 -2.14
CA LYS A 51 11.38 -8.59 -1.27
C LYS A 51 12.24 -7.46 -1.86
N THR A 52 12.29 -7.34 -3.19
CA THR A 52 13.20 -6.41 -3.87
C THR A 52 12.50 -5.13 -4.32
N VAL A 53 11.23 -5.21 -4.73
CA VAL A 53 10.58 -4.09 -5.42
C VAL A 53 10.33 -2.89 -4.50
N TYR A 54 10.06 -3.14 -3.21
CA TYR A 54 9.69 -2.09 -2.27
C TYR A 54 10.82 -1.06 -2.07
N VAL A 55 12.09 -1.47 -2.22
CA VAL A 55 13.26 -0.58 -2.10
C VAL A 55 13.61 0.08 -3.44
N SER A 56 13.26 -0.57 -4.56
CA SER A 56 13.61 -0.07 -5.90
C SER A 56 12.70 1.06 -6.39
N GLY A 57 11.56 1.28 -5.74
CA GLY A 57 10.59 2.30 -6.14
C GLY A 57 10.94 3.70 -5.63
N CYS A 58 10.36 4.71 -6.28
CA CYS A 58 10.45 6.08 -5.81
C CYS A 58 9.80 6.31 -4.44
N ASP A 59 8.91 5.41 -3.99
CA ASP A 59 8.36 5.41 -2.64
C ASP A 59 9.43 5.21 -1.55
N ALA A 60 10.48 4.43 -1.84
CA ALA A 60 11.60 4.22 -0.91
C ALA A 60 12.70 5.26 -1.09
N LEU A 61 12.91 5.74 -2.32
CA LEU A 61 13.94 6.73 -2.64
C LEU A 61 13.49 8.17 -2.39
N GLY A 62 12.20 8.40 -2.19
CA GLY A 62 11.62 9.73 -2.01
C GLY A 62 11.72 10.60 -3.26
N CYS A 63 11.53 10.02 -4.46
CA CYS A 63 11.63 10.82 -5.68
C CYS A 63 10.49 11.85 -5.72
N PRO A 64 10.80 13.13 -5.90
CA PRO A 64 9.78 14.13 -6.14
C PRO A 64 9.19 13.94 -7.55
N LEU A 65 7.88 14.09 -7.69
CA LEU A 65 7.22 14.06 -9.00
C LEU A 65 7.63 15.26 -9.87
N ASN A 66 7.79 16.43 -9.24
CA ASN A 66 8.22 17.67 -9.85
C ASN A 66 9.45 18.21 -9.11
N GLU A 67 10.37 18.82 -9.85
CA GLU A 67 11.50 19.53 -9.26
C GLU A 67 11.03 20.72 -8.41
N MET A 68 11.87 21.15 -7.46
CA MET A 68 11.58 22.36 -6.69
C MET A 68 11.51 23.57 -7.64
N PRO A 69 10.54 24.48 -7.46
CA PRO A 69 10.50 25.73 -8.22
C PRO A 69 11.76 26.55 -7.94
N GLU A 70 12.20 27.37 -8.90
CA GLU A 70 13.46 28.16 -8.79
C GLU A 70 13.52 29.03 -7.52
N VAL A 71 12.36 29.44 -7.01
CA VAL A 71 12.21 30.24 -5.78
C VAL A 71 12.54 29.44 -4.50
N GLY A 72 12.56 28.11 -4.55
CA GLY A 72 12.99 27.23 -3.46
C GLY A 72 11.98 27.01 -2.32
N TYR A 73 10.77 27.57 -2.40
CA TYR A 73 9.73 27.38 -1.39
C TYR A 73 8.34 27.22 -2.01
N PHE A 74 7.43 26.61 -1.23
CA PHE A 74 6.01 26.49 -1.55
C PHE A 74 5.20 27.48 -0.70
N GLY A 75 4.33 28.26 -1.35
CA GLY A 75 3.49 29.26 -0.69
C GLY A 75 4.03 30.70 -0.79
N PRO A 76 3.40 31.66 -0.09
CA PRO A 76 3.84 33.05 -0.05
C PRO A 76 5.26 33.17 0.53
N GLY A 77 6.06 34.11 0.00
CA GLY A 77 7.42 34.30 0.45
C GLY A 77 7.53 34.83 1.89
N PRO A 78 8.74 34.83 2.48
CA PRO A 78 8.98 35.48 3.76
C PRO A 78 8.54 36.96 3.71
N GLY A 79 7.46 37.30 4.41
CA GLY A 79 6.87 38.65 4.40
C GLY A 79 5.61 38.83 3.54
N GLU A 80 5.14 37.78 2.86
CA GLU A 80 3.87 37.77 2.10
C GLU A 80 2.75 36.97 2.80
N TYR A 81 2.99 36.49 4.02
CA TYR A 81 1.92 35.94 4.86
C TYR A 81 1.08 37.10 5.42
N LEU A 82 -0.23 37.05 5.20
CA LEU A 82 -1.20 38.01 5.76
C LEU A 82 -1.16 38.07 7.28
#